data_AF-A0A7X4I9E2-F1
#
_entry.id   AF-A0A7X4I9E2-F1
#
_cell.length_a   1.000
_cell.length_b   1.000
_cell.length_c   1.000
_cell.angle_alpha   90.00
_cell.angle_beta   90.00
_cell.angle_gamma   90.00
#
_symmetry.space_group_name_H-M   'P 1'
#
loop_
_entity.id
_entity.type
_entity.pdbx_description
1 polymer ?
#
loop_
_entity_poly.entity_id
_entity_poly.type
_entity_poly.pdbx_seq_one_letter_code
_entity_poly.pdbx_strand_id
1 'polypeptide(L)' 'MQLPKQYEAERMTKNSMTVGDWKSKFKTQYPGYDVVVYKNNGEKASGQTKLATVRDTYLDDQN' A
#
# COMPACT_ATOMS: atom_id res chain seq x y z
N MET A 1 3.13 -21.14 -14.18
CA MET A 1 2.50 -20.39 -13.07
C MET A 1 1.91 -19.11 -13.65
N GLN A 2 0.59 -18.93 -13.56
CA GLN A 2 -0.06 -17.70 -14.01
C GLN A 2 0.09 -16.66 -12.89
N LEU A 3 0.78 -15.56 -13.18
CA LEU A 3 0.89 -14.44 -12.24
C LEU A 3 -0.52 -13.88 -11.97
N PRO A 4 -0.88 -13.60 -10.70
CA PRO A 4 -2.18 -13.02 -10.40
C PRO A 4 -2.35 -11.71 -11.18
N LYS A 5 -3.46 -11.55 -11.88
CA LYS A 5 -3.75 -10.31 -12.62
C LYS A 5 -3.76 -9.14 -11.65
N GLN A 6 -2.77 -8.25 -11.74
CA GLN A 6 -2.68 -7.07 -10.89
C GLN A 6 -3.93 -6.21 -11.10
N TYR A 7 -4.59 -5.83 -10.01
CA TYR A 7 -5.76 -4.96 -10.09
C TYR A 7 -5.36 -3.58 -10.62
N GLU A 8 -5.93 -3.19 -11.76
CA GLU A 8 -5.78 -1.85 -12.33
C GLU A 8 -6.61 -0.88 -11.49
N ALA A 9 -5.98 -0.22 -10.53
CA ALA A 9 -6.62 0.82 -9.74
C ALA A 9 -6.49 2.17 -10.45
N GLU A 10 -7.62 2.75 -10.86
CA GLU A 10 -7.65 4.05 -11.56
C GLU A 10 -7.31 5.26 -10.66
N ARG A 11 -7.42 5.12 -9.33
CA ARG A 11 -7.22 6.23 -8.38
C ARG A 11 -6.15 5.92 -7.34
N MET A 12 -5.20 6.85 -7.18
CA MET A 12 -4.16 6.78 -6.15
C MET A 12 -4.79 6.86 -4.75
N THR A 13 -4.43 5.92 -3.87
CA THR A 13 -5.01 5.79 -2.52
C THR A 13 -4.21 6.53 -1.43
N LYS A 14 -3.34 7.49 -1.81
CA LYS A 14 -2.36 8.18 -0.94
C LYS A 14 -2.99 8.64 0.39
N ASN A 15 -4.10 9.37 0.35
CA ASN A 15 -4.76 9.93 1.54
C ASN A 15 -6.05 9.19 1.98
N SER A 16 -6.64 8.39 1.09
CA SER A 16 -7.94 7.75 1.32
C SER A 16 -7.84 6.39 2.01
N MET A 17 -6.63 5.82 2.16
CA MET A 17 -6.44 4.46 2.64
C MET A 17 -5.36 4.37 3.72
N THR A 18 -5.58 3.47 4.67
CA THR A 18 -4.59 3.12 5.70
C THR A 18 -3.77 1.90 5.30
N VAL A 19 -2.65 1.65 5.98
CA VAL A 19 -1.84 0.43 5.82
C VAL A 19 -2.67 -0.82 6.11
N GLY A 20 -3.60 -0.77 7.07
CA GLY A 20 -4.50 -1.88 7.39
C GLY A 20 -5.41 -2.24 6.21
N ASP A 21 -6.08 -1.24 5.65
CA ASP A 21 -6.95 -1.42 4.47
C ASP A 21 -6.17 -1.98 3.27
N TRP A 22 -4.94 -1.49 3.06
CA TRP A 22 -4.07 -1.98 2.00
C TRP A 22 -3.65 -3.43 2.23
N LYS A 23 -3.31 -3.81 3.47
CA LYS A 23 -2.97 -5.21 3.82
C LYS A 23 -4.13 -6.17 3.53
N SER A 24 -5.37 -5.74 3.79
CA SER A 24 -6.56 -6.54 3.44
C SER A 24 -6.64 -6.78 1.93
N LYS A 25 -6.42 -5.74 1.10
CA LYS A 25 -6.37 -5.88 -0.36
C LYS A 25 -5.21 -6.77 -0.82
N PHE A 26 -4.04 -6.62 -0.20
CA PHE A 26 -2.86 -7.44 -0.49
C PHE A 26 -3.15 -8.93 -0.26
N LYS A 27 -3.80 -9.29 0.87
CA LYS A 27 -4.17 -10.67 1.17
C LYS A 27 -5.13 -11.27 0.14
N THR A 28 -6.07 -10.49 -0.38
CA THR A 28 -6.97 -10.92 -1.45
C THR A 28 -6.19 -11.22 -2.74
N GLN A 29 -5.20 -10.40 -3.06
CA GLN A 29 -4.39 -10.54 -4.28
C GLN A 29 -3.36 -11.67 -4.17
N TYR A 30 -2.79 -11.87 -2.99
CA TYR A 30 -1.71 -12.81 -2.70
C TYR A 30 -2.07 -13.69 -1.50
N PRO A 31 -3.04 -14.61 -1.64
CA PRO A 31 -3.42 -15.49 -0.56
C PRO A 31 -2.25 -16.38 -0.13
N GLY A 32 -2.09 -16.57 1.18
CA GLY A 32 -1.00 -17.37 1.77
C GLY A 32 0.30 -16.62 2.02
N TYR A 33 0.39 -15.33 1.66
CA TYR A 33 1.54 -14.49 1.97
C TYR A 33 1.24 -13.48 3.08
N ASP A 34 2.23 -13.26 3.94
CA ASP A 34 2.23 -12.18 4.92
C ASP A 34 3.11 -11.02 4.47
N VAL A 35 2.77 -9.80 4.91
CA VAL A 35 3.47 -8.58 4.51
C VAL A 35 3.71 -7.63 5.69
N VAL A 36 4.93 -7.11 5.73
CA VAL A 36 5.34 -6.05 6.67
C VAL A 36 5.55 -4.76 5.89
N VAL A 37 5.00 -3.66 6.40
CA VAL A 37 5.13 -2.33 5.81
C VAL A 37 5.97 -1.49 6.74
N TYR A 38 6.97 -0.80 6.19
CA TYR A 38 7.85 0.11 6.91
C TYR A 38 7.56 1.55 6.50
N LYS A 39 7.74 2.47 7.44
CA LYS A 39 7.74 3.92 7.21
C LYS A 39 9.09 4.35 6.61
N ASN A 40 9.18 5.60 6.16
CA ASN A 40 10.42 6.19 5.65
C ASN A 40 11.57 6.19 6.67
N ASN A 41 11.27 6.23 7.97
CA ASN A 41 12.24 6.17 9.05
C ASN A 41 12.67 4.74 9.43
N GLY A 42 12.21 3.72 8.70
CA GLY A 42 12.56 2.31 8.95
C GLY A 42 11.73 1.62 10.05
N GLU A 43 10.80 2.32 10.71
CA GLU A 43 9.90 1.69 11.68
C GLU A 43 8.75 0.93 11.00
N LYS A 44 8.22 -0.10 11.65
CA LYS A 44 7.01 -0.80 11.18
C LYS A 44 5.81 0.14 11.23
N ALA A 45 5.08 0.24 10.12
CA ALA A 45 3.86 1.04 10.04
C ALA A 45 2.71 0.33 10.76
N SER A 46 1.96 1.08 11.57
CA SER A 46 0.74 0.59 12.22
C SER A 46 -0.40 0.49 11.20
N GLY A 47 -1.44 -0.29 11.51
CA GLY A 47 -2.61 -0.41 10.64
C GLY A 47 -3.29 0.92 10.33
N GLN A 48 -3.32 1.86 11.27
CA GLN A 48 -3.93 3.18 11.11
C GLN A 48 -3.06 4.18 10.33
N THR A 49 -1.80 3.84 10.04
CA THR A 49 -0.88 4.70 9.30
C THR A 49 -1.43 4.96 7.90
N LYS A 50 -1.53 6.22 7.48
CA LYS A 50 -2.00 6.60 6.14
C LYS A 50 -0.94 6.29 5.10
N LEU A 51 -1.36 5.81 3.92
CA LEU A 51 -0.43 5.43 2.86
C LEU A 51 0.47 6.57 2.36
N ALA A 52 0.02 7.82 2.52
CA ALA A 52 0.80 9.03 2.22
C ALA A 52 2.15 9.06 2.94
N THR A 53 2.23 8.49 4.13
CA THR A 53 3.44 8.53 4.99
C THR A 53 4.42 7.38 4.72
N VAL A 54 4.03 6.41 3.89
CA VAL A 54 4.85 5.24 3.52
C VAL A 54 5.21 5.22 2.02
N ARG A 55 4.56 6.06 1.20
CA ARG A 55 4.80 6.18 -0.25
C ARG A 55 5.27 7.59 -0.60
N ASP A 56 6.55 7.84 -0.35
CA ASP A 56 7.23 9.10 -0.69
C ASP A 56 7.49 9.24 -2.20
N THR A 57 7.31 8.17 -2.98
CA THR A 57 7.59 8.16 -4.43
C THR A 57 6.39 8.54 -5.30
N TYR A 58 5.27 8.98 -4.73
CA TYR A 58 4.33 9.74 -5.54
C TYR A 58 4.98 11.10 -5.76
N LEU A 59 5.63 11.26 -6.91
CA LEU A 59 5.91 12.58 -7.47
C LEU A 59 4.58 13.31 -7.41
N ASP A 60 4.43 14.21 -6.44
CA ASP A 60 3.35 15.17 -6.49
C ASP A 60 3.65 15.96 -7.76
N ASP A 61 2.76 15.87 -8.75
CA ASP A 61 2.81 16.74 -9.93
C ASP A 61 2.84 18.17 -9.37
N GLN A 62 4.05 18.74 -9.36
CA GLN A 62 4.32 20.11 -8.96
C GLN A 62 3.51 20.98 -9.91
N ASN A 63 2.46 21.61 -9.39
CA ASN A 63 1.74 22.68 -10.08
C ASN A 63 1.80 23.94 -9.21
#